data_AF-A0A2D5VJM9-F1
#
_entry.id   AF-A0A2D5VJM9-F1
#
_cell.length_a   1.000
_cell.length_b   1.000
_cell.length_c   1.000
_cell.angle_alpha   90.00
_cell.angle_beta   90.00
_cell.angle_gamma   90.00
#
_symmetry.space_group_name_H-M   'P 1'
#
loop_
_entity.id
_entity.type
_entity.pdbx_description
1 polymer ?
#
loop_
_entity_poly.entity_id
_entity_poly.type
_entity_poly.pdbx_seq_one_letter_code
_entity_poly.pdbx_strand_id
1 'polypeptide(L)'
;MSRSYVTVTARGNPPRVIEQIQQAIQNLSLTNLILVIKTERQPRGRGEHYIFLGLNLQAETLHLPSHVLAQLQPLVQLMKLGRSLITQLLSEEQIQGMVGPSEIETYRLNSLKYYPQLYDRPDNFAFLPAELEEEQNGQDSPLFERLLFWLSAQAEGTRSGFVNTCINLGLAEGNGSWKSRSILRRLRLLGHLEYSYRNSWWSICPAALVRPVIAEKGLFLTGQRTAELLNANSAHFQYAQQPAGQGPPRITADTLSLLPHNAGCFSLHLAQLLPELQEWKRTLAPLDGVRLEKYHIQRWNGSRFIDADDLFYDDQQQENLSGWYLLKTEGGPFQLSLFYDAQQRQWLQGDWYGLRFLANQTASRMNLEVIYDPDSAELLIPSAQRWPLLYERALVLASGFLPEISADRQWLKYHGISKPLCGQLTDKLNLSVARMSYA
;
A
#
# COMPACT_ATOMS: atom_id res chain seq x y z
N MET A 1 10.34 -3.90 19.42
CA MET A 1 10.38 -5.01 20.39
C MET A 1 11.43 -6.00 19.94
N SER A 2 12.48 -6.18 20.74
CA SER A 2 13.47 -7.24 20.55
C SER A 2 12.75 -8.59 20.61
N ARG A 3 13.04 -9.48 19.66
CA ARG A 3 12.46 -10.83 19.64
C ARG A 3 13.50 -11.81 20.16
N SER A 4 13.04 -12.72 21.01
CA SER A 4 13.85 -13.81 21.52
C SER A 4 13.62 -15.06 20.69
N TYR A 5 14.70 -15.76 20.33
CA TYR A 5 14.66 -16.94 19.48
C TYR A 5 15.07 -18.18 20.25
N VAL A 6 14.41 -19.30 19.98
CA VAL A 6 14.86 -20.64 20.38
C VAL A 6 15.31 -21.40 19.14
N THR A 7 16.41 -22.13 19.26
CA THR A 7 17.00 -22.86 18.13
C THR A 7 16.68 -24.35 18.23
N VAL A 8 16.25 -24.91 17.10
CA VAL A 8 16.15 -26.35 16.87
C VAL A 8 16.97 -26.71 15.63
N THR A 9 17.52 -27.91 15.61
CA THR A 9 18.19 -28.46 14.42
C THR A 9 17.26 -29.43 13.71
N ALA A 10 17.25 -29.38 12.39
CA ALA A 10 16.44 -30.26 11.55
C ALA A 10 17.29 -30.92 10.47
N ARG A 11 16.86 -32.09 10.00
CA ARG A 11 17.40 -32.75 8.82
C ARG A 11 16.35 -32.76 7.71
N GLY A 12 16.78 -32.51 6.48
CA GLY A 12 15.95 -32.65 5.28
C GLY A 12 15.79 -31.35 4.50
N ASN A 13 14.80 -31.33 3.62
CA ASN A 13 14.48 -30.18 2.77
C ASN A 13 13.82 -29.07 3.64
N PRO A 14 14.42 -27.87 3.78
CA PRO A 14 13.93 -26.84 4.70
C PRO A 14 12.46 -26.46 4.46
N PRO A 15 11.99 -26.19 3.23
CA PRO A 15 10.57 -25.95 2.96
C PRO A 15 9.62 -26.99 3.55
N ARG A 16 9.91 -28.29 3.39
CA ARG A 16 9.07 -29.37 3.94
C ARG A 16 9.08 -29.42 5.46
N VAL A 17 10.25 -29.18 6.08
CA VAL A 17 10.35 -29.14 7.54
C VAL A 17 9.56 -27.94 8.08
N ILE A 18 9.66 -26.78 7.44
CA ILE A 18 8.92 -25.59 7.84
C ILE A 18 7.40 -25.82 7.74
N GLU A 19 6.92 -26.42 6.66
CA GLU A 19 5.49 -26.78 6.49
C GLU A 19 4.99 -27.68 7.63
N GLN A 20 5.76 -28.71 7.98
CA GLN A 20 5.45 -29.60 9.10
C GLN A 20 5.44 -28.85 10.45
N ILE A 21 6.40 -27.94 10.69
CA ILE A 21 6.42 -27.12 11.90
C ILE A 21 5.18 -26.22 11.95
N GLN A 22 4.81 -25.58 10.84
CA GLN A 22 3.63 -24.72 10.76
C GLN A 22 2.35 -25.49 11.10
N GLN A 23 2.18 -26.68 10.51
CA GLN A 23 1.03 -27.55 10.80
C GLN A 23 1.00 -27.98 12.27
N ALA A 24 2.15 -28.34 12.84
CA ALA A 24 2.25 -28.71 14.24
C ALA A 24 1.95 -27.54 15.19
N ILE A 25 2.40 -26.32 14.86
CA ILE A 25 2.09 -25.10 15.63
C ILE A 25 0.59 -24.81 15.62
N GLN A 26 -0.07 -24.98 14.49
CA GLN A 26 -1.52 -24.81 14.38
C GLN A 26 -2.26 -25.87 15.22
N ASN A 27 -1.90 -27.14 15.07
CA ASN A 27 -2.52 -28.25 15.81
C ASN A 27 -2.34 -28.12 17.33
N LEU A 28 -1.20 -27.60 17.78
CA LEU A 28 -0.89 -27.39 19.20
C LEU A 28 -1.34 -26.02 19.72
N SER A 29 -2.03 -25.21 18.91
CA SER A 29 -2.50 -23.86 19.27
C SER A 29 -1.37 -22.92 19.78
N LEU A 30 -0.17 -23.05 19.21
CA LEU A 30 1.02 -22.28 19.62
C LEU A 30 1.18 -20.95 18.85
N THR A 31 0.19 -20.54 18.07
CA THR A 31 0.24 -19.33 17.20
C THR A 31 0.40 -18.02 17.96
N ASN A 32 -0.06 -17.96 19.21
CA ASN A 32 0.11 -16.78 20.08
C ASN A 32 1.51 -16.71 20.71
N LEU A 33 2.19 -17.87 20.80
CA LEU A 33 3.51 -18.00 21.40
C LEU A 33 4.62 -17.88 20.35
N ILE A 34 4.47 -18.51 19.18
CA ILE A 34 5.45 -18.50 18.10
C ILE A 34 4.95 -17.56 17.01
N LEU A 35 5.68 -16.48 16.77
CA LEU A 35 5.28 -15.43 15.81
C LEU A 35 5.93 -15.63 14.43
N VAL A 36 7.14 -16.16 14.43
CA VAL A 36 8.00 -16.24 13.26
C VAL A 36 8.88 -17.48 13.34
N ILE A 37 9.11 -18.11 12.20
CA ILE A 37 10.09 -19.17 12.02
C ILE A 37 11.16 -18.61 11.08
N LYS A 38 12.43 -18.80 11.42
CA LYS A 38 13.55 -18.47 10.55
C LYS A 38 14.36 -19.73 10.27
N THR A 39 14.93 -19.86 9.07
CA THR A 39 15.80 -20.99 8.71
C THR A 39 16.99 -20.48 7.91
N GLU A 40 18.10 -21.21 7.93
CA GLU A 40 19.21 -20.92 7.01
C GLU A 40 18.83 -21.29 5.56
N ARG A 41 19.19 -20.42 4.60
CA ARG A 41 18.89 -20.59 3.17
C ARG A 41 19.66 -21.75 2.54
N GLN A 42 20.85 -22.03 3.05
CA GLN A 42 21.68 -23.16 2.59
C GLN A 42 22.02 -24.04 3.80
N PRO A 43 21.56 -25.31 3.81
CA PRO A 43 21.87 -26.23 4.90
C PRO A 43 23.38 -26.49 4.96
N ARG A 44 23.91 -26.60 6.17
CA ARG A 44 25.28 -27.08 6.36
C ARG A 44 25.42 -28.52 5.88
N GLY A 45 26.62 -28.88 5.41
CA GLY A 45 26.90 -30.20 4.85
C GLY A 45 26.33 -31.35 5.68
N ARG A 46 25.80 -32.39 5.00
CA ARG A 46 24.95 -33.49 5.51
C ARG A 46 23.45 -33.18 5.66
N GLY A 47 22.98 -32.02 5.22
CA GLY A 47 21.54 -31.72 5.13
C GLY A 47 20.89 -31.37 6.48
N GLU A 48 21.72 -31.02 7.47
CA GLU A 48 21.30 -30.45 8.75
C GLU A 48 21.21 -28.94 8.62
N HIS A 49 20.16 -28.35 9.20
CA HIS A 49 19.99 -26.90 9.23
C HIS A 49 19.40 -26.40 10.54
N TYR A 50 19.72 -25.15 10.86
CA TYR A 50 19.13 -24.45 12.00
C TYR A 50 17.77 -23.87 11.65
N ILE A 51 16.83 -24.06 12.57
CA ILE A 51 15.53 -23.42 12.56
C ILE A 51 15.40 -22.62 13.86
N PHE A 52 15.05 -21.35 13.74
CA PHE A 52 14.88 -20.44 14.85
C PHE A 52 13.40 -20.09 15.01
N LEU A 53 12.83 -20.38 16.17
CA LEU A 53 11.47 -20.06 16.53
C LEU A 53 11.46 -18.74 17.31
N GLY A 54 10.93 -17.68 16.71
CA GLY A 54 10.80 -16.38 17.34
C GLY A 54 9.55 -16.34 18.23
N LEU A 55 9.77 -16.12 19.52
CA LEU A 55 8.74 -16.22 20.55
C LEU A 55 8.18 -14.85 20.94
N ASN A 56 6.92 -14.85 21.36
CA ASN A 56 6.24 -13.72 21.98
C ASN A 56 6.40 -13.81 23.50
N LEU A 57 7.52 -13.33 24.03
CA LEU A 57 7.78 -13.27 25.47
C LEU A 57 7.72 -11.83 25.95
N GLN A 58 7.04 -11.59 27.06
CA GLN A 58 6.91 -10.25 27.67
C GLN A 58 8.12 -9.88 28.55
N ALA A 59 8.98 -10.83 28.90
CA ALA A 59 10.09 -10.63 29.82
C ALA A 59 11.46 -10.83 29.12
N GLU A 60 12.42 -9.96 29.45
CA GLU A 60 13.83 -10.09 29.06
C GLU A 60 14.52 -11.17 29.90
N THR A 61 14.18 -12.43 29.65
CA THR A 61 14.86 -13.56 30.28
C THR A 61 15.94 -14.11 29.34
N LEU A 62 17.09 -14.51 29.88
CA LEU A 62 18.16 -15.19 29.14
C LEU A 62 17.82 -16.66 28.84
N HIS A 63 16.93 -17.25 29.63
CA HIS A 63 16.52 -18.63 29.53
C HIS A 63 15.03 -18.74 29.24
N LEU A 64 14.67 -19.81 28.52
CA LEU A 64 13.28 -20.13 28.23
C LEU A 64 12.52 -20.47 29.54
N PRO A 65 11.41 -19.80 29.87
CA PRO A 65 10.60 -20.15 31.03
C PRO A 65 10.09 -21.59 30.96
N SER A 66 10.03 -22.28 32.11
CA SER A 66 9.64 -23.70 32.19
C SER A 66 8.26 -24.00 31.59
N HIS A 67 7.29 -23.09 31.75
CA HIS A 67 5.96 -23.23 31.15
C HIS A 67 5.99 -23.14 29.62
N VAL A 68 6.85 -22.28 29.06
CA VAL A 68 7.03 -22.16 27.61
C VAL A 68 7.75 -23.40 27.07
N LEU A 69 8.75 -23.89 27.80
CA LEU A 69 9.45 -25.13 27.47
C LEU A 69 8.48 -26.32 27.40
N ALA A 70 7.59 -26.46 28.39
CA ALA A 70 6.56 -27.51 28.41
C ALA A 70 5.60 -27.41 27.21
N GLN A 71 5.28 -26.20 26.73
CA GLN A 71 4.45 -25.99 25.55
C GLN A 71 5.19 -26.32 24.24
N LEU A 72 6.51 -26.09 24.16
CA LEU A 72 7.32 -26.38 22.97
C LEU A 72 7.74 -27.85 22.87
N GLN A 73 7.77 -28.58 23.99
CA GLN A 73 8.25 -29.97 24.02
C GLN A 73 7.46 -30.92 23.09
N PRO A 74 6.12 -30.86 22.99
CA PRO A 74 5.36 -31.66 22.03
C PRO A 74 5.73 -31.36 20.57
N LEU A 75 5.99 -30.09 20.23
CA LEU A 75 6.40 -29.67 18.90
C LEU A 75 7.76 -30.31 18.52
N VAL A 76 8.73 -30.27 19.44
CA VAL A 76 10.06 -30.88 19.23
C VAL A 76 9.96 -32.40 19.07
N GLN A 77 9.14 -33.06 19.88
CA GLN A 77 8.94 -34.52 19.85
C GLN A 77 8.25 -34.98 18.55
N LEU A 78 7.20 -34.29 18.12
CA LEU A 78 6.38 -34.66 16.97
C LEU A 78 7.17 -34.57 15.66
N MET A 79 8.03 -33.57 15.57
CA MET A 79 8.80 -33.28 14.38
C MET A 79 10.06 -34.14 14.20
N LYS A 80 10.41 -34.98 15.20
CA LYS A 80 11.70 -35.70 15.26
C LYS A 80 12.90 -34.78 14.97
N LEU A 81 12.77 -33.50 15.32
CA LEU A 81 13.85 -32.52 15.17
C LEU A 81 15.03 -32.99 16.01
N GLY A 82 16.24 -32.71 15.56
CA GLY A 82 17.48 -33.23 16.11
C GLY A 82 17.57 -33.14 17.64
N ARG A 83 18.48 -33.94 18.22
CA ARG A 83 18.61 -34.31 19.63
C ARG A 83 18.65 -33.17 20.68
N SER A 84 18.58 -31.89 20.32
CA SER A 84 18.76 -30.78 21.28
C SER A 84 17.95 -29.53 20.90
N LEU A 85 16.89 -29.26 21.66
CA LEU A 85 16.34 -27.91 21.80
C LEU A 85 17.38 -27.07 22.57
N ILE A 86 17.87 -25.99 21.99
CA ILE A 86 18.74 -25.06 22.72
C ILE A 86 17.85 -24.16 23.58
N THR A 87 17.89 -24.35 24.90
CA THR A 87 17.01 -23.62 25.86
C THR A 87 17.47 -22.19 26.16
N GLN A 88 18.66 -21.82 25.67
CA GLN A 88 19.15 -20.45 25.71
C GLN A 88 18.40 -19.61 24.67
N LEU A 89 17.87 -18.47 25.11
CA LEU A 89 17.24 -17.51 24.23
C LEU A 89 18.31 -16.71 23.48
N LEU A 90 18.11 -16.56 22.17
CA LEU A 90 19.04 -15.87 21.30
C LEU A 90 18.45 -14.57 20.78
N SER A 91 19.30 -13.56 20.61
CA SER A 91 18.98 -12.32 19.90
C SER A 91 19.07 -12.52 18.38
N GLU A 92 18.54 -11.55 17.63
CA GLU A 92 18.64 -11.55 16.17
C GLU A 92 20.10 -11.49 15.66
N GLU A 93 20.96 -10.78 16.38
CA GLU A 93 22.39 -10.69 16.07
C GLU A 93 23.10 -12.04 16.32
N GLN A 94 22.71 -12.74 17.38
CA GLN A 94 23.27 -14.06 17.70
C GLN A 94 22.87 -15.11 16.65
N ILE A 95 21.62 -15.11 16.18
CA ILE A 95 21.21 -16.05 15.11
C ILE A 95 21.94 -15.73 13.79
N GLN A 96 22.19 -14.45 13.48
CA GLN A 96 22.98 -14.06 12.30
C GLN A 96 24.42 -14.57 12.40
N GLY A 97 25.05 -14.39 13.57
CA GLY A 97 26.37 -14.95 13.85
C GLY A 97 26.43 -16.48 13.76
N MET A 98 25.34 -17.16 14.16
CA MET A 98 25.25 -18.61 14.08
C MET A 98 25.16 -19.15 12.66
N VAL A 99 24.53 -18.42 11.73
CA VAL A 99 24.29 -18.87 10.34
C VAL A 99 25.48 -18.51 9.42
N GLY A 100 26.32 -17.57 9.82
CA GLY A 100 27.53 -17.17 9.07
C GLY A 100 27.18 -16.34 7.84
N PRO A 101 27.81 -16.56 6.66
CA PRO A 101 27.52 -15.79 5.45
C PRO A 101 26.19 -16.17 4.78
N SER A 102 25.53 -17.24 5.24
CA SER A 102 24.27 -17.69 4.67
C SER A 102 23.13 -16.73 5.03
N GLU A 103 22.25 -16.46 4.06
CA GLU A 103 21.04 -15.69 4.31
C GLU A 103 20.05 -16.46 5.20
N ILE A 104 19.29 -15.71 6.01
CA ILE A 104 18.22 -16.26 6.85
C ILE A 104 16.88 -16.03 6.15
N GLU A 105 16.19 -17.10 5.81
CA GLU A 105 14.81 -17.02 5.32
C GLU A 105 13.84 -16.87 6.49
N THR A 106 12.85 -16.00 6.36
CA THR A 106 11.88 -15.67 7.42
C THR A 106 10.45 -15.98 7.00
N TYR A 107 9.79 -16.83 7.79
CA TYR A 107 8.41 -17.30 7.65
C TYR A 107 7.57 -16.76 8.81
N ARG A 108 6.52 -16.00 8.55
CA ARG A 108 5.60 -15.55 9.62
C ARG A 108 4.38 -16.47 9.63
N LEU A 109 3.96 -16.91 10.81
CA LEU A 109 2.88 -17.89 10.96
C LEU A 109 1.51 -17.33 10.58
N ASN A 110 1.37 -16.00 10.63
CA ASN A 110 0.15 -15.28 10.23
C ASN A 110 0.29 -14.62 8.84
N SER A 111 1.34 -14.93 8.08
CA SER A 111 1.47 -14.51 6.68
C SER A 111 1.24 -15.70 5.76
N LEU A 112 0.16 -15.70 4.99
CA LEU A 112 0.01 -16.59 3.85
C LEU A 112 1.05 -16.20 2.79
N LYS A 113 2.20 -16.88 2.75
CA LYS A 113 3.18 -16.67 1.68
C LYS A 113 2.99 -17.68 0.56
N TYR A 114 2.39 -17.21 -0.51
CA TYR A 114 2.66 -17.72 -1.86
C TYR A 114 4.10 -17.34 -2.25
N TYR A 115 4.86 -18.27 -2.83
CA TYR A 115 6.18 -18.00 -3.40
C TYR A 115 6.04 -17.71 -4.90
N PRO A 116 6.23 -16.48 -5.38
CA PRO A 116 6.68 -16.25 -6.74
C PRO A 116 8.21 -16.20 -6.70
N GLN A 117 8.85 -17.25 -7.23
CA GLN A 117 10.22 -17.11 -7.72
C GLN A 117 10.20 -16.16 -8.93
N LEU A 118 10.28 -14.86 -8.70
CA LEU A 118 10.57 -13.91 -9.75
C LEU A 118 11.48 -12.82 -9.18
N TYR A 119 12.68 -12.73 -9.75
CA TYR A 119 13.44 -11.50 -9.77
C TYR A 119 12.56 -10.42 -10.43
N ASP A 120 11.92 -9.58 -9.62
CA ASP A 120 11.21 -8.43 -10.19
C ASP A 120 12.23 -7.34 -10.52
N ARG A 121 12.37 -7.12 -11.83
CA ARG A 121 12.92 -5.90 -12.43
C ARG A 121 12.27 -4.69 -11.75
N PRO A 122 12.97 -3.54 -11.65
CA PRO A 122 12.32 -2.29 -11.24
C PRO A 122 11.02 -2.12 -12.03
N ASP A 123 9.97 -1.69 -11.34
CA ASP A 123 8.62 -1.64 -11.87
C ASP A 123 8.56 -0.60 -13.01
N ASN A 124 8.63 -1.07 -14.26
CA ASN A 124 8.72 -0.21 -15.43
C ASN A 124 7.35 -0.11 -16.08
N PHE A 125 6.63 0.98 -15.82
CA PHE A 125 5.33 1.19 -16.42
C PHE A 125 5.20 2.39 -17.32
N ALA A 126 4.93 2.04 -18.57
CA ALA A 126 4.20 2.83 -19.51
C ALA A 126 2.84 3.22 -18.96
N PHE A 127 2.62 4.52 -18.91
CA PHE A 127 1.31 5.15 -18.80
C PHE A 127 1.06 5.81 -20.15
N LEU A 128 -0.01 5.43 -20.84
CA LEU A 128 -0.61 6.28 -21.85
C LEU A 128 -1.80 6.99 -21.18
N PRO A 129 -1.95 8.30 -21.41
CA PRO A 129 -3.00 9.11 -20.79
C PRO A 129 -4.34 8.87 -21.49
N ALA A 130 -4.94 7.70 -21.27
CA ALA A 130 -6.39 7.55 -21.42
C ALA A 130 -7.03 8.11 -20.13
N GLU A 131 -6.82 9.40 -19.87
CA GLU A 131 -7.04 10.04 -18.56
C GLU A 131 -8.52 10.28 -18.23
N LEU A 132 -9.49 9.88 -19.05
CA LEU A 132 -10.91 10.21 -18.79
C LEU A 132 -11.91 9.14 -19.22
N GLU A 133 -11.51 7.97 -19.72
CA GLU A 133 -12.44 6.87 -19.96
C GLU A 133 -12.67 6.06 -18.68
N GLU A 134 -13.03 6.75 -17.60
CA GLU A 134 -13.76 6.10 -16.52
C GLU A 134 -15.19 5.87 -17.04
N GLU A 135 -15.42 4.68 -17.61
CA GLU A 135 -16.76 4.24 -17.94
C GLU A 135 -17.60 4.25 -16.65
N GLN A 136 -18.58 5.17 -16.61
CA GLN A 136 -19.58 5.27 -15.56
C GLN A 136 -20.63 4.16 -15.68
N ASN A 137 -20.21 2.92 -15.94
CA ASN A 137 -21.10 1.78 -15.80
C ASN A 137 -21.24 1.49 -14.30
N GLY A 138 -22.20 2.17 -13.67
CA GLY A 138 -22.52 2.09 -12.25
C GLY A 138 -23.02 0.74 -11.74
N GLN A 139 -22.64 -0.36 -12.38
CA GLN A 139 -23.07 -1.73 -12.05
C GLN A 139 -21.95 -2.59 -11.45
N ASP A 140 -20.72 -2.11 -11.36
CA ASP A 140 -19.57 -2.91 -10.93
C ASP A 140 -19.46 -3.10 -9.41
N SER A 141 -20.24 -2.38 -8.60
CA SER A 141 -20.10 -2.42 -7.13
C SER A 141 -20.12 -3.83 -6.50
N PRO A 142 -21.01 -4.76 -6.92
CA PRO A 142 -20.97 -6.13 -6.43
C PRO A 142 -19.65 -6.87 -6.79
N LEU A 143 -19.03 -6.54 -7.92
CA LEU A 143 -17.74 -7.10 -8.32
C LEU A 143 -16.61 -6.55 -7.44
N PHE A 144 -16.65 -5.26 -7.08
CA PHE A 144 -15.71 -4.66 -6.13
C PHE A 144 -15.84 -5.26 -4.73
N GLU A 145 -17.06 -5.56 -4.27
CA GLU A 145 -17.27 -6.23 -3.00
C GLU A 145 -16.70 -7.66 -3.01
N ARG A 146 -16.92 -8.42 -4.09
CA ARG A 146 -16.30 -9.74 -4.28
C ARG A 146 -14.78 -9.67 -4.29
N LEU A 147 -14.21 -8.67 -4.98
CA LEU A 147 -12.77 -8.42 -4.96
C LEU A 147 -12.29 -8.16 -3.53
N LEU A 148 -12.98 -7.31 -2.77
CA LEU A 148 -12.60 -7.00 -1.40
C LEU A 148 -12.69 -8.21 -0.46
N PHE A 149 -13.69 -9.10 -0.62
CA PHE A 149 -13.74 -10.37 0.11
C PHE A 149 -12.57 -11.28 -0.24
N TRP A 150 -12.22 -11.40 -1.52
CA TRP A 150 -11.06 -12.18 -1.94
C TRP A 150 -9.76 -11.63 -1.33
N LEU A 151 -9.55 -10.31 -1.41
CA LEU A 151 -8.39 -9.64 -0.80
C LEU A 151 -8.35 -9.84 0.71
N SER A 152 -9.52 -9.80 1.36
CA SER A 152 -9.66 -10.00 2.80
C SER A 152 -9.34 -11.41 3.23
N ALA A 153 -9.71 -12.42 2.42
CA ALA A 153 -9.38 -13.82 2.68
C ALA A 153 -7.90 -14.11 2.45
N GLN A 154 -7.30 -13.50 1.43
CA GLN A 154 -5.88 -13.67 1.11
C GLN A 154 -4.95 -12.90 2.05
N ALA A 155 -5.44 -11.80 2.62
CA ALA A 155 -4.74 -10.83 3.48
C ALA A 155 -3.56 -10.09 2.83
N GLU A 156 -2.81 -10.72 1.92
CA GLU A 156 -1.70 -10.12 1.22
C GLU A 156 -1.42 -10.83 -0.11
N GLY A 157 -0.63 -10.21 -0.99
CA GLY A 157 -0.24 -10.86 -2.23
C GLY A 157 0.55 -9.97 -3.18
N THR A 158 0.90 -10.54 -4.34
CA THR A 158 1.63 -9.83 -5.38
C THR A 158 0.71 -9.01 -6.27
N ARG A 159 1.29 -8.03 -6.96
CA ARG A 159 0.59 -7.27 -7.99
C ARG A 159 0.07 -8.14 -9.13
N SER A 160 0.83 -9.13 -9.60
CA SER A 160 0.37 -10.04 -10.66
C SER A 160 -0.86 -10.83 -10.22
N GLY A 161 -0.88 -11.30 -8.97
CA GLY A 161 -2.06 -11.93 -8.38
C GLY A 161 -3.27 -11.00 -8.36
N PHE A 162 -3.08 -9.73 -7.95
CA PHE A 162 -4.13 -8.72 -7.97
C PHE A 162 -4.71 -8.46 -9.36
N VAL A 163 -3.84 -8.27 -10.36
CA VAL A 163 -4.24 -8.01 -11.76
C VAL A 163 -5.03 -9.19 -12.32
N ASN A 164 -4.54 -10.42 -12.12
CA ASN A 164 -5.23 -11.63 -12.56
C ASN A 164 -6.62 -11.76 -11.91
N THR A 165 -6.74 -11.46 -10.61
CA THR A 165 -8.04 -11.47 -9.94
C THR A 165 -8.99 -10.40 -10.50
N CYS A 166 -8.50 -9.19 -10.80
CA CYS A 166 -9.32 -8.16 -11.43
C CYS A 166 -9.85 -8.61 -12.80
N ILE A 167 -9.00 -9.27 -13.61
CA ILE A 167 -9.40 -9.82 -14.91
C ILE A 167 -10.44 -10.94 -14.73
N ASN A 168 -10.20 -11.88 -13.82
CA ASN A 168 -11.10 -13.00 -13.56
C ASN A 168 -12.49 -12.57 -13.05
N LEU A 169 -12.55 -11.44 -12.33
CA LEU A 169 -13.81 -10.86 -11.86
C LEU A 169 -14.51 -9.97 -12.90
N GLY A 170 -13.92 -9.77 -14.09
CA GLY A 170 -14.46 -8.87 -15.11
C GLY A 170 -14.28 -7.39 -14.79
N LEU A 171 -13.47 -7.05 -13.78
CA LEU A 171 -13.15 -5.67 -13.43
C LEU A 171 -12.07 -5.07 -14.33
N ALA A 172 -11.33 -5.89 -15.08
CA ALA A 172 -10.31 -5.47 -16.03
C ALA A 172 -10.29 -6.39 -17.27
N GLU A 173 -9.89 -5.86 -18.43
CA GLU A 173 -9.81 -6.62 -19.69
C GLU A 173 -8.37 -6.68 -20.23
N GLY A 174 -8.09 -7.68 -21.07
CA GLY A 174 -6.81 -7.83 -21.76
C GLY A 174 -5.62 -7.94 -20.80
N ASN A 175 -4.59 -7.11 -21.01
CA ASN A 175 -3.44 -7.06 -20.09
C ASN A 175 -3.77 -6.39 -18.73
N GLY A 176 -5.00 -5.87 -18.56
CA GLY A 176 -5.63 -5.43 -17.32
C GLY A 176 -4.89 -4.37 -16.51
N SER A 177 -3.74 -3.87 -16.99
CA SER A 177 -2.73 -3.26 -16.13
C SER A 177 -3.16 -1.87 -15.64
N TRP A 178 -3.76 -1.08 -16.51
CA TRP A 178 -4.21 0.28 -16.17
C TRP A 178 -5.46 0.25 -15.28
N LYS A 179 -6.49 -0.55 -15.65
CA LYS A 179 -7.76 -0.62 -14.91
C LYS A 179 -7.53 -1.20 -13.52
N SER A 180 -6.72 -2.27 -13.41
CA SER A 180 -6.30 -2.82 -12.11
C SER A 180 -5.56 -1.80 -11.25
N ARG A 181 -4.70 -0.94 -11.82
CA ARG A 181 -4.05 0.14 -11.04
C ARG A 181 -5.04 1.16 -10.53
N SER A 182 -6.01 1.57 -11.35
CA SER A 182 -7.08 2.47 -10.92
C SER A 182 -7.87 1.85 -9.76
N ILE A 183 -8.21 0.56 -9.86
CA ILE A 183 -8.90 -0.19 -8.79
C ILE A 183 -8.05 -0.23 -7.53
N LEU A 184 -6.76 -0.59 -7.65
CA LEU A 184 -5.82 -0.62 -6.54
C LEU A 184 -5.71 0.75 -5.85
N ARG A 185 -5.63 1.84 -6.62
CA ARG A 185 -5.62 3.21 -6.09
C ARG A 185 -6.88 3.48 -5.28
N ARG A 186 -8.06 3.15 -5.80
CA ARG A 186 -9.34 3.40 -5.13
C ARG A 186 -9.46 2.62 -3.82
N LEU A 187 -9.03 1.36 -3.81
CA LEU A 187 -8.99 0.56 -2.57
C LEU A 187 -8.03 1.14 -1.53
N ARG A 188 -6.89 1.72 -1.95
CA ARG A 188 -5.97 2.44 -1.06
C ARG A 188 -6.57 3.74 -0.52
N LEU A 189 -7.22 4.53 -1.37
CA LEU A 189 -7.91 5.75 -0.98
C LEU A 189 -9.00 5.47 0.07
N LEU A 190 -9.75 4.40 -0.11
CA LEU A 190 -10.80 3.94 0.82
C LEU A 190 -10.23 3.28 2.10
N GLY A 191 -8.90 3.12 2.21
CA GLY A 191 -8.26 2.52 3.37
C GLY A 191 -8.50 1.02 3.52
N HIS A 192 -8.77 0.31 2.41
CA HIS A 192 -8.94 -1.14 2.42
C HIS A 192 -7.61 -1.90 2.39
N LEU A 193 -6.60 -1.35 1.71
CA LEU A 193 -5.30 -2.01 1.56
C LEU A 193 -4.16 -0.99 1.46
N GLU A 194 -2.94 -1.47 1.67
CA GLU A 194 -1.69 -0.80 1.33
C GLU A 194 -0.98 -1.49 0.18
N TYR A 195 -0.11 -0.75 -0.51
CA TYR A 195 0.73 -1.27 -1.59
C TYR A 195 2.16 -0.74 -1.49
N SER A 196 3.12 -1.65 -1.57
CA SER A 196 4.55 -1.33 -1.65
C SER A 196 5.03 -1.43 -3.09
N TYR A 197 5.44 -0.29 -3.66
CA TYR A 197 6.03 -0.23 -5.00
C TYR A 197 7.40 -0.92 -5.09
N ARG A 198 8.16 -0.96 -3.99
CA ARG A 198 9.49 -1.59 -3.97
C ARG A 198 9.42 -3.11 -4.09
N ASN A 199 8.41 -3.71 -3.48
CA ASN A 199 8.25 -5.16 -3.40
C ASN A 199 7.12 -5.68 -4.29
N SER A 200 6.47 -4.78 -5.04
CA SER A 200 5.29 -5.09 -5.86
C SER A 200 4.20 -5.88 -5.12
N TRP A 201 3.98 -5.57 -3.84
CA TRP A 201 3.16 -6.35 -2.92
C TRP A 201 2.06 -5.50 -2.28
N TRP A 202 0.86 -6.06 -2.15
CA TRP A 202 -0.27 -5.44 -1.45
C TRP A 202 -0.59 -6.20 -0.15
N SER A 203 -1.15 -5.49 0.83
CA SER A 203 -1.62 -6.08 2.08
C SER A 203 -2.92 -5.42 2.51
N ILE A 204 -3.91 -6.21 2.94
CA ILE A 204 -5.18 -5.72 3.44
C ILE A 204 -4.97 -5.00 4.78
N CYS A 205 -5.64 -3.86 4.96
CA CYS A 205 -5.68 -3.21 6.26
C CYS A 205 -6.65 -3.97 7.19
N PRO A 206 -6.40 -4.05 8.50
CA PRO A 206 -7.38 -4.59 9.45
C PRO A 206 -8.71 -3.84 9.38
N ALA A 207 -9.81 -4.53 9.67
CA ALA A 207 -11.13 -3.91 9.76
C ALA A 207 -11.12 -2.82 10.86
N ALA A 208 -11.55 -1.61 10.50
CA ALA A 208 -11.58 -0.47 11.41
C ALA A 208 -12.80 0.42 11.15
N LEU A 209 -13.32 1.03 12.21
CA LEU A 209 -14.33 2.07 12.13
C LEU A 209 -13.66 3.45 12.12
N VAL A 210 -13.98 4.25 11.11
CA VAL A 210 -13.53 5.63 10.97
C VAL A 210 -14.69 6.57 11.28
N ARG A 211 -14.41 7.61 12.08
CA ARG A 211 -15.37 8.66 12.42
C ARG A 211 -15.17 9.85 11.47
N PRO A 212 -16.18 10.23 10.67
CA PRO A 212 -16.18 11.50 9.96
C PRO A 212 -16.09 12.66 10.95
N VAL A 213 -15.36 13.71 10.57
CA VAL A 213 -15.25 14.93 11.39
C VAL A 213 -16.61 15.63 11.51
N ILE A 214 -17.38 15.59 10.41
CA ILE A 214 -18.71 16.18 10.33
C ILE A 214 -19.70 15.10 10.79
N ALA A 215 -20.21 15.27 12.01
CA ALA A 215 -20.79 14.23 12.87
C ALA A 215 -22.08 13.56 12.35
N GLU A 216 -22.69 14.08 11.28
CA GLU A 216 -24.02 13.65 10.83
C GLU A 216 -24.05 12.26 10.16
N LYS A 217 -22.90 11.68 9.78
CA LYS A 217 -22.84 10.54 8.83
C LYS A 217 -22.50 9.16 9.41
N GLY A 218 -22.58 8.99 10.74
CA GLY A 218 -22.25 7.74 11.42
C GLY A 218 -20.78 7.32 11.25
N LEU A 219 -20.36 6.21 11.87
CA LEU A 219 -19.04 5.63 11.64
C LEU A 219 -19.05 4.89 10.31
N PHE A 220 -17.92 4.74 9.62
CA PHE A 220 -17.85 3.88 8.43
C PHE A 220 -16.71 2.87 8.48
N LEU A 221 -16.94 1.72 7.86
CA LEU A 221 -16.03 0.58 7.86
C LEU A 221 -14.97 0.66 6.74
N THR A 222 -13.71 0.64 7.14
CA THR A 222 -12.54 0.51 6.25
C THR A 222 -11.80 -0.80 6.51
N GLY A 223 -10.81 -1.11 5.67
CA GLY A 223 -10.00 -2.32 5.81
C GLY A 223 -10.70 -3.60 5.36
N GLN A 224 -10.30 -4.69 5.97
CA GLN A 224 -10.76 -6.05 5.71
C GLN A 224 -12.28 -6.17 5.90
N ARG A 225 -12.92 -6.96 5.04
CA ARG A 225 -14.33 -7.36 5.18
C ARG A 225 -14.46 -8.86 5.03
N THR A 226 -15.12 -9.50 5.98
CA THR A 226 -15.44 -10.93 5.92
C THR A 226 -16.96 -11.12 5.99
N ALA A 227 -17.46 -12.20 5.41
CA ALA A 227 -18.88 -12.53 5.49
C ALA A 227 -19.34 -12.66 6.95
N GLU A 228 -18.52 -13.24 7.83
CA GLU A 228 -18.78 -13.34 9.26
C GLU A 228 -18.97 -11.96 9.90
N LEU A 229 -18.05 -11.03 9.66
CA LEU A 229 -18.13 -9.66 10.18
C LEU A 229 -19.41 -8.96 9.72
N LEU A 230 -19.75 -9.06 8.42
CA LEU A 230 -20.91 -8.37 7.87
C LEU A 230 -22.23 -9.01 8.32
N ASN A 231 -22.29 -10.34 8.38
CA ASN A 231 -23.51 -11.06 8.79
C ASN A 231 -23.80 -10.85 10.27
N ALA A 232 -22.78 -10.95 11.13
CA ALA A 232 -22.91 -10.77 12.58
C ALA A 232 -23.43 -9.38 12.97
N ASN A 233 -23.23 -8.37 12.11
CA ASN A 233 -23.54 -6.98 12.38
C ASN A 233 -24.53 -6.38 11.35
N SER A 234 -25.21 -7.22 10.57
CA SER A 234 -26.06 -6.78 9.45
C SER A 234 -27.18 -5.81 9.88
N ALA A 235 -27.74 -5.97 11.08
CA ALA A 235 -28.76 -5.08 11.62
C ALA A 235 -28.25 -3.65 11.93
N HIS A 236 -26.93 -3.48 12.07
CA HIS A 236 -26.28 -2.22 12.41
C HIS A 236 -25.61 -1.54 11.21
N PHE A 237 -25.61 -2.21 10.05
CA PHE A 237 -24.91 -1.75 8.86
C PHE A 237 -25.87 -1.18 7.82
N GLN A 238 -25.54 0.02 7.33
CA GLN A 238 -26.18 0.60 6.16
C GLN A 238 -25.19 0.70 5.01
N TYR A 239 -25.66 0.42 3.80
CA TYR A 239 -24.83 0.35 2.60
C TYR A 239 -25.15 1.53 1.70
N ALA A 240 -24.11 2.25 1.27
CA ALA A 240 -24.20 3.29 0.26
C ALA A 240 -23.22 2.99 -0.87
N GLN A 241 -23.67 3.15 -2.11
CA GLN A 241 -22.83 2.91 -3.28
C GLN A 241 -21.76 4.00 -3.41
N GLN A 242 -20.57 3.61 -3.87
CA GLN A 242 -19.55 4.60 -4.24
C GLN A 242 -20.01 5.37 -5.49
N PRO A 243 -19.60 6.64 -5.66
CA PRO A 243 -19.85 7.38 -6.90
C PRO A 243 -19.48 6.56 -8.15
N ALA A 244 -20.39 6.54 -9.12
CA ALA A 244 -20.29 5.76 -10.36
C ALA A 244 -20.01 4.24 -10.17
N GLY A 245 -20.31 3.67 -8.99
CA GLY A 245 -20.05 2.26 -8.69
C GLY A 245 -18.56 1.89 -8.65
N GLN A 246 -17.67 2.88 -8.54
CA GLN A 246 -16.23 2.71 -8.73
C GLN A 246 -15.50 2.16 -7.48
N GLY A 247 -16.15 1.37 -6.64
CA GLY A 247 -15.51 0.78 -5.47
C GLY A 247 -16.48 -0.04 -4.62
N PRO A 248 -15.96 -0.73 -3.59
CA PRO A 248 -16.80 -1.46 -2.67
C PRO A 248 -17.74 -0.48 -1.93
N PRO A 249 -18.99 -0.89 -1.63
CA PRO A 249 -19.96 0.00 -1.00
C PRO A 249 -19.40 0.56 0.31
N ARG A 250 -19.71 1.83 0.61
CA ARG A 250 -19.48 2.40 1.93
C ARG A 250 -20.45 1.75 2.90
N ILE A 251 -19.93 1.22 4.00
CA ILE A 251 -20.73 0.59 5.06
C ILE A 251 -20.66 1.51 6.26
N THR A 252 -21.81 2.05 6.69
CA THR A 252 -21.91 2.83 7.92
C THR A 252 -22.43 2.02 9.08
N ALA A 253 -21.93 2.33 10.27
CA ALA A 253 -22.31 1.73 11.53
C ALA A 253 -22.83 2.79 12.51
N ASP A 254 -23.83 2.42 13.30
CA ASP A 254 -24.45 3.21 14.36
C ASP A 254 -23.63 3.22 15.67
N THR A 255 -22.91 2.13 15.96
CA THR A 255 -22.19 1.95 17.22
C THR A 255 -20.71 1.59 17.07
N LEU A 256 -19.90 2.07 18.01
CA LEU A 256 -18.46 1.78 18.12
C LEU A 256 -18.17 0.36 18.60
N SER A 257 -19.14 -0.31 19.24
CA SER A 257 -18.93 -1.61 19.89
C SER A 257 -18.80 -2.78 18.92
N LEU A 258 -19.05 -2.57 17.62
CA LEU A 258 -19.06 -3.64 16.61
C LEU A 258 -17.67 -4.16 16.27
N LEU A 259 -16.63 -3.36 16.49
CA LEU A 259 -15.25 -3.70 16.10
C LEU A 259 -14.25 -3.31 17.18
N PRO A 260 -13.18 -4.11 17.38
CA PRO A 260 -12.15 -3.80 18.36
C PRO A 260 -11.29 -2.58 17.98
N HIS A 261 -11.26 -2.20 16.70
CA HIS A 261 -10.44 -1.09 16.20
C HIS A 261 -11.29 0.11 15.81
N ASN A 262 -11.23 1.15 16.64
CA ASN A 262 -11.75 2.48 16.34
C ASN A 262 -10.58 3.39 15.93
N ALA A 263 -10.55 3.80 14.66
CA ALA A 263 -9.52 4.69 14.12
C ALA A 263 -9.78 6.17 14.43
N GLY A 264 -10.94 6.51 15.00
CA GLY A 264 -11.31 7.89 15.34
C GLY A 264 -11.44 8.79 14.11
N CYS A 265 -11.17 10.09 14.29
CA CYS A 265 -11.19 11.09 13.22
C CYS A 265 -9.90 11.02 12.38
N PHE A 266 -9.72 9.89 11.69
CA PHE A 266 -8.46 9.55 11.02
C PHE A 266 -8.06 10.54 9.92
N SER A 267 -9.01 11.18 9.23
CA SER A 267 -8.72 12.16 8.17
C SER A 267 -7.93 13.37 8.67
N LEU A 268 -8.33 13.97 9.80
CA LEU A 268 -7.60 15.08 10.42
C LEU A 268 -6.27 14.62 11.01
N HIS A 269 -6.24 13.45 11.65
CA HIS A 269 -5.00 12.93 12.20
C HIS A 269 -3.98 12.64 11.10
N LEU A 270 -4.42 12.04 9.99
CA LEU A 270 -3.59 11.83 8.80
C LEU A 270 -3.11 13.17 8.27
N ALA A 271 -4.00 14.15 8.07
CA ALA A 271 -3.62 15.48 7.59
C ALA A 271 -2.54 16.14 8.47
N GLN A 272 -2.60 16.00 9.79
CA GLN A 272 -1.56 16.49 10.70
C GLN A 272 -0.20 15.81 10.51
N LEU A 273 -0.21 14.49 10.29
CA LEU A 273 1.00 13.70 10.09
C LEU A 273 1.62 13.82 8.69
N LEU A 274 0.84 14.27 7.71
CA LEU A 274 1.34 14.39 6.35
C LEU A 274 2.44 15.45 6.25
N PRO A 275 3.52 15.16 5.52
CA PRO A 275 4.59 16.14 5.28
C PRO A 275 4.12 17.33 4.45
N GLU A 276 4.84 18.43 4.51
CA GLU A 276 4.72 19.50 3.51
C GLU A 276 5.16 19.01 2.13
N LEU A 277 4.77 19.70 1.05
CA LEU A 277 5.03 19.24 -0.32
C LEU A 277 6.51 18.97 -0.60
N GLN A 278 7.39 19.87 -0.14
CA GLN A 278 8.84 19.71 -0.36
C GLN A 278 9.42 18.56 0.47
N GLU A 279 8.90 18.34 1.67
CA GLU A 279 9.29 17.20 2.50
C GLU A 279 8.81 15.89 1.86
N TRP A 280 7.58 15.84 1.37
CA TRP A 280 7.05 14.68 0.64
C TRP A 280 7.88 14.37 -0.61
N LYS A 281 8.27 15.39 -1.39
CA LYS A 281 9.16 15.21 -2.55
C LYS A 281 10.46 14.51 -2.14
N ARG A 282 11.04 14.85 -0.99
CA ARG A 282 12.26 14.20 -0.46
C ARG A 282 12.04 12.74 -0.02
N THR A 283 10.79 12.32 0.24
CA THR A 283 10.46 10.93 0.55
C THR A 283 10.28 10.04 -0.68
N LEU A 284 10.21 10.63 -1.88
CA LEU A 284 10.12 9.88 -3.13
C LEU A 284 11.38 9.03 -3.33
N ALA A 285 11.20 7.83 -3.89
CA ALA A 285 12.32 6.91 -4.07
C ALA A 285 13.24 7.43 -5.18
N PRO A 286 14.54 7.65 -4.91
CA PRO A 286 15.49 7.98 -5.97
C PRO A 286 15.70 6.76 -6.87
N LEU A 287 15.91 7.02 -8.15
CA LEU A 287 16.28 6.03 -9.16
C LEU A 287 17.66 6.37 -9.73
N ASP A 288 18.65 5.61 -9.28
CA ASP A 288 20.02 5.75 -9.75
C ASP A 288 20.27 4.98 -11.05
N GLY A 289 21.30 5.39 -11.80
CA GLY A 289 21.80 4.64 -12.94
C GLY A 289 20.87 4.64 -14.16
N VAL A 290 19.99 5.64 -14.28
CA VAL A 290 19.15 5.83 -15.47
C VAL A 290 20.04 6.16 -16.67
N ARG A 291 20.18 5.20 -17.58
CA ARG A 291 20.92 5.33 -18.84
C ARG A 291 20.04 5.97 -19.91
N LEU A 292 20.03 7.30 -19.96
CA LEU A 292 19.16 8.11 -20.81
C LEU A 292 19.31 7.77 -22.31
N GLU A 293 20.50 7.36 -22.75
CA GLU A 293 20.81 7.00 -24.13
C GLU A 293 20.02 5.79 -24.67
N LYS A 294 19.28 5.08 -23.81
CA LYS A 294 18.43 3.94 -24.18
C LYS A 294 16.96 4.30 -24.35
N TYR A 295 16.61 5.57 -24.19
CA TYR A 295 15.24 6.01 -24.14
C TYR A 295 14.98 7.18 -25.07
N HIS A 296 13.79 7.17 -25.67
CA HIS A 296 13.12 8.36 -26.16
C HIS A 296 12.51 9.11 -24.96
N ILE A 297 12.92 10.35 -24.77
CA ILE A 297 12.60 11.15 -23.59
C ILE A 297 11.55 12.18 -23.97
N GLN A 298 10.45 12.21 -23.21
CA GLN A 298 9.43 13.25 -23.32
C GLN A 298 9.27 13.98 -21.99
N ARG A 299 9.06 15.29 -22.02
CA ARG A 299 8.82 16.13 -20.84
C ARG A 299 7.36 16.60 -20.81
N TRP A 300 6.76 16.60 -19.62
CA TRP A 300 5.47 17.22 -19.39
C TRP A 300 5.58 18.75 -19.46
N ASN A 301 4.76 19.38 -20.31
CA ASN A 301 4.77 20.84 -20.48
C ASN A 301 3.62 21.57 -19.75
N GLY A 302 2.79 20.83 -18.99
CA GLY A 302 1.58 21.32 -18.34
C GLY A 302 0.28 20.74 -18.92
N SER A 303 0.29 20.27 -20.17
CA SER A 303 -0.88 19.69 -20.83
C SER A 303 -0.61 18.36 -21.53
N ARG A 304 0.59 18.17 -22.08
CA ARG A 304 1.00 16.94 -22.74
C ARG A 304 2.49 16.68 -22.57
N PHE A 305 2.89 15.45 -22.89
CA PHE A 305 4.29 15.10 -23.08
C PHE A 305 4.77 15.58 -24.45
N ILE A 306 5.90 16.29 -24.48
CA ILE A 306 6.59 16.76 -25.68
C ILE A 306 8.00 16.17 -25.72
N ASP A 307 8.54 15.93 -26.90
CA ASP A 307 9.88 15.35 -27.04
C ASP A 307 10.95 16.26 -26.43
N ALA A 308 11.96 15.63 -25.82
CA ALA A 308 12.90 16.27 -24.92
C ALA A 308 14.29 15.60 -24.97
N ASP A 309 14.60 14.87 -26.04
CA ASP A 309 15.86 14.14 -26.18
C ASP A 309 17.06 15.08 -26.08
N ASP A 310 16.97 16.27 -26.69
CA ASP A 310 18.07 17.23 -26.74
C ASP A 310 18.40 17.90 -25.38
N LEU A 311 17.52 17.80 -24.38
CA LEU A 311 17.65 18.56 -23.13
C LEU A 311 18.77 18.06 -22.20
N PHE A 312 19.24 16.82 -22.37
CA PHE A 312 20.20 16.20 -21.46
C PHE A 312 21.63 16.11 -22.01
N TYR A 313 21.88 16.63 -23.21
CA TYR A 313 23.20 16.57 -23.87
C TYR A 313 24.05 17.84 -23.69
N ASP A 314 23.50 18.90 -23.08
CA ASP A 314 24.21 20.14 -22.76
C ASP A 314 24.18 20.41 -21.23
N ASP A 315 25.34 20.33 -20.58
CA ASP A 315 25.50 20.54 -19.13
C ASP A 315 25.04 21.93 -18.67
N GLN A 316 24.99 22.94 -19.56
CA GLN A 316 24.57 24.30 -19.21
C GLN A 316 23.04 24.49 -19.18
N GLN A 317 22.25 23.56 -19.73
CA GLN A 317 20.79 23.69 -19.76
C GLN A 317 20.06 22.99 -18.60
N GLN A 318 20.79 22.24 -17.77
CA GLN A 318 20.17 21.33 -16.79
C GLN A 318 19.52 22.01 -15.58
N GLU A 319 19.94 23.23 -15.21
CA GLU A 319 19.51 23.87 -13.97
C GLU A 319 18.02 24.24 -13.92
N ASN A 320 17.33 24.31 -15.07
CA ASN A 320 15.89 24.60 -15.19
C ASN A 320 15.05 23.40 -15.70
N LEU A 321 15.59 22.19 -15.62
CA LEU A 321 14.93 20.98 -16.15
C LEU A 321 14.04 20.25 -15.14
N SER A 322 13.86 20.78 -13.92
CA SER A 322 12.96 20.11 -12.98
C SER A 322 11.58 19.91 -13.60
N GLY A 323 11.04 18.70 -13.46
CA GLY A 323 9.79 18.37 -14.12
C GLY A 323 9.57 16.88 -14.25
N TRP A 324 8.46 16.56 -14.90
CA TRP A 324 8.02 15.19 -15.06
C TRP A 324 8.31 14.70 -16.48
N TYR A 325 8.92 13.52 -16.57
CA TYR A 325 9.43 12.94 -17.79
C TYR A 325 8.92 11.52 -18.00
N LEU A 326 8.87 11.17 -19.28
CA LEU A 326 8.50 9.89 -19.80
C LEU A 326 9.66 9.33 -20.61
N LEU A 327 10.23 8.22 -20.17
CA LEU A 327 11.36 7.57 -20.86
C LEU A 327 10.81 6.31 -21.51
N LYS A 328 10.84 6.21 -22.84
CA LYS A 328 10.30 5.08 -23.62
C LYS A 328 11.44 4.32 -24.31
N THR A 329 11.49 3.00 -24.20
CA THR A 329 12.50 2.22 -24.96
C THR A 329 12.12 2.14 -26.44
N GLU A 330 13.09 2.20 -27.33
CA GLU A 330 12.87 1.90 -28.75
C GLU A 330 12.33 0.48 -28.94
N GLY A 331 11.16 0.35 -29.59
CA GLY A 331 10.55 -0.94 -29.95
C GLY A 331 10.01 -1.77 -28.78
N GLY A 332 10.08 -1.29 -27.53
CA GLY A 332 9.62 -2.01 -26.34
C GLY A 332 8.33 -1.43 -25.73
N PRO A 333 7.51 -2.24 -25.04
CA PRO A 333 6.37 -1.76 -24.26
C PRO A 333 6.78 -1.05 -22.96
N PHE A 334 8.08 -0.85 -22.78
CA PHE A 334 8.67 -0.36 -21.55
C PHE A 334 8.71 1.16 -21.57
N GLN A 335 8.21 1.73 -20.49
CA GLN A 335 8.33 3.15 -20.26
C GLN A 335 8.44 3.42 -18.77
N LEU A 336 9.15 4.48 -18.43
CA LEU A 336 9.33 4.99 -17.08
C LEU A 336 8.68 6.37 -16.98
N SER A 337 7.99 6.61 -15.88
CA SER A 337 7.41 7.91 -15.53
C SER A 337 8.14 8.42 -14.29
N LEU A 338 8.95 9.45 -14.43
CA LEU A 338 9.90 9.90 -13.41
C LEU A 338 9.84 11.42 -13.28
N PHE A 339 10.07 11.93 -12.08
CA PHE A 339 10.31 13.35 -11.88
C PHE A 339 11.81 13.60 -11.80
N TYR A 340 12.36 14.47 -12.64
CA TYR A 340 13.73 14.92 -12.52
C TYR A 340 13.78 16.10 -11.54
N ASP A 341 14.59 15.98 -10.50
CA ASP A 341 14.87 17.05 -9.57
C ASP A 341 16.23 17.69 -9.94
N ALA A 342 16.20 18.80 -10.68
CA ALA A 342 17.42 19.46 -11.16
C ALA A 342 18.27 20.00 -10.01
N GLN A 343 17.65 20.41 -8.89
CA GLN A 343 18.38 20.92 -7.72
C GLN A 343 19.24 19.83 -7.07
N GLN A 344 18.72 18.60 -7.00
CA GLN A 344 19.42 17.46 -6.42
C GLN A 344 20.06 16.54 -7.47
N ARG A 345 19.90 16.87 -8.75
CA ARG A 345 20.37 16.12 -9.93
C ARG A 345 20.02 14.63 -9.88
N GLN A 346 18.78 14.31 -9.53
CA GLN A 346 18.33 12.93 -9.37
C GLN A 346 16.98 12.67 -10.02
N TRP A 347 16.74 11.41 -10.38
CA TRP A 347 15.45 10.92 -10.82
C TRP A 347 14.64 10.40 -9.64
N LEU A 348 13.39 10.82 -9.53
CA LEU A 348 12.48 10.44 -8.46
C LEU A 348 11.32 9.62 -9.02
N GLN A 349 11.00 8.52 -8.33
CA GLN A 349 9.84 7.68 -8.59
C GLN A 349 8.68 8.03 -7.65
N GLY A 350 7.46 8.04 -8.19
CA GLY A 350 6.25 8.33 -7.45
C GLY A 350 4.99 7.90 -8.20
N ASP A 351 3.82 8.11 -7.59
CA ASP A 351 2.56 7.86 -8.26
C ASP A 351 2.29 8.91 -9.35
N TRP A 352 1.64 8.50 -10.44
CA TRP A 352 1.38 9.33 -11.62
C TRP A 352 0.81 10.72 -11.27
N TYR A 353 -0.24 10.76 -10.45
CA TYR A 353 -0.87 12.00 -10.03
C TYR A 353 0.07 12.84 -9.17
N GLY A 354 0.83 12.21 -8.28
CA GLY A 354 1.88 12.87 -7.51
C GLY A 354 2.96 13.52 -8.37
N LEU A 355 3.51 12.80 -9.35
CA LEU A 355 4.56 13.33 -10.24
C LEU A 355 4.03 14.47 -11.13
N ARG A 356 2.80 14.32 -11.66
CA ARG A 356 2.11 15.37 -12.40
C ARG A 356 1.89 16.62 -11.54
N PHE A 357 1.43 16.44 -10.31
CA PHE A 357 1.20 17.53 -9.36
C PHE A 357 2.49 18.29 -9.08
N LEU A 358 3.60 17.60 -8.83
CA LEU A 358 4.92 18.22 -8.65
C LEU A 358 5.37 19.01 -9.88
N ALA A 359 5.18 18.46 -11.07
CA ALA A 359 5.55 19.16 -12.31
C ALA A 359 4.72 20.43 -12.52
N ASN A 360 3.42 20.38 -12.24
CA ASN A 360 2.55 21.55 -12.33
C ASN A 360 2.93 22.63 -11.31
N GLN A 361 3.25 22.25 -10.07
CA GLN A 361 3.78 23.16 -9.04
C GLN A 361 5.11 23.81 -9.48
N THR A 362 6.06 22.99 -9.95
CA THR A 362 7.41 23.46 -10.32
C THR A 362 7.39 24.39 -11.53
N ALA A 363 6.51 24.11 -12.50
CA ALA A 363 6.44 24.88 -13.74
C ALA A 363 5.98 26.35 -13.53
N SER A 364 5.53 26.74 -12.32
CA SER A 364 5.04 28.11 -12.00
C SER A 364 3.96 28.64 -12.96
N ARG A 365 3.33 27.74 -13.74
CA ARG A 365 2.41 28.07 -14.84
C ARG A 365 0.94 27.94 -14.47
N MET A 366 0.63 27.36 -13.31
CA MET A 366 -0.73 27.22 -12.83
C MET A 366 -0.81 27.79 -11.42
N ASN A 367 -1.64 28.81 -11.24
CA ASN A 367 -2.21 29.08 -9.92
C ASN A 367 -3.05 27.86 -9.59
N LEU A 368 -2.53 26.98 -8.73
CA LEU A 368 -3.26 25.81 -8.29
C LEU A 368 -4.28 26.30 -7.26
N GLU A 369 -5.53 26.35 -7.71
CA GLU A 369 -6.67 26.84 -6.96
C GLU A 369 -7.68 25.70 -6.79
N VAL A 370 -8.22 25.60 -5.59
CA VAL A 370 -9.33 24.71 -5.26
C VAL A 370 -10.51 25.54 -4.78
N ILE A 371 -11.72 25.04 -4.98
CA ILE A 371 -12.94 25.71 -4.52
C ILE A 371 -13.45 24.97 -3.28
N TYR A 372 -13.62 25.68 -2.18
CA TYR A 372 -14.17 25.14 -0.95
C TYR A 372 -15.48 25.83 -0.59
N ASP A 373 -16.51 25.03 -0.36
CA ASP A 373 -17.77 25.47 0.22
C ASP A 373 -17.87 25.00 1.68
N PRO A 374 -17.81 25.93 2.66
CA PRO A 374 -17.92 25.58 4.07
C PRO A 374 -19.34 25.14 4.47
N ASP A 375 -20.38 25.54 3.73
CA ASP A 375 -21.77 25.30 4.11
C ASP A 375 -22.18 23.87 3.75
N SER A 376 -21.83 23.40 2.55
CA SER A 376 -22.01 21.99 2.17
C SER A 376 -20.85 21.08 2.60
N ALA A 377 -19.74 21.66 3.08
CA ALA A 377 -18.49 20.96 3.36
C ALA A 377 -17.95 20.18 2.15
N GLU A 378 -17.98 20.83 0.99
CA GLU A 378 -17.54 20.29 -0.30
C GLU A 378 -16.23 20.94 -0.74
N LEU A 379 -15.31 20.12 -1.25
CA LEU A 379 -14.07 20.56 -1.86
C LEU A 379 -14.04 20.13 -3.32
N LEU A 380 -13.87 21.09 -4.23
CA LEU A 380 -13.72 20.86 -5.66
C LEU A 380 -12.25 21.05 -6.03
N ILE A 381 -11.66 20.01 -6.62
CA ILE A 381 -10.28 19.99 -7.11
C ILE A 381 -10.33 19.82 -8.63
N PRO A 382 -9.63 20.64 -9.43
CA PRO A 382 -9.55 20.41 -10.86
C PRO A 382 -8.97 19.02 -11.15
N SER A 383 -9.61 18.23 -12.01
CA SER A 383 -9.18 16.87 -12.36
C SER A 383 -7.73 16.82 -12.85
N ALA A 384 -7.30 17.86 -13.59
CA ALA A 384 -5.94 18.03 -14.08
C ALA A 384 -4.88 18.28 -12.98
N GLN A 385 -5.35 18.61 -11.78
CA GLN A 385 -4.55 18.95 -10.60
C GLN A 385 -4.82 17.98 -9.43
N ARG A 386 -5.34 16.77 -9.73
CA ARG A 386 -5.59 15.74 -8.71
C ARG A 386 -4.37 15.55 -7.81
N TRP A 387 -4.61 15.52 -6.51
CA TRP A 387 -3.55 15.53 -5.50
C TRP A 387 -2.78 14.19 -5.44
N PRO A 388 -1.55 14.20 -4.89
CA PRO A 388 -0.84 12.96 -4.59
C PRO A 388 -1.65 12.06 -3.65
N LEU A 389 -1.48 10.75 -3.80
CA LEU A 389 -2.33 9.74 -3.14
C LEU A 389 -2.52 9.98 -1.64
N LEU A 390 -1.45 10.32 -0.93
CA LEU A 390 -1.44 10.46 0.52
C LEU A 390 -2.37 11.58 1.01
N TYR A 391 -2.37 12.72 0.30
CA TYR A 391 -3.23 13.86 0.61
C TYR A 391 -4.68 13.60 0.17
N GLU A 392 -4.86 13.01 -1.02
CA GLU A 392 -6.20 12.63 -1.50
C GLU A 392 -6.87 11.60 -0.57
N ARG A 393 -6.10 10.67 0.00
CA ARG A 393 -6.60 9.69 0.97
C ARG A 393 -7.20 10.36 2.20
N ALA A 394 -6.61 11.45 2.70
CA ALA A 394 -7.18 12.19 3.83
C ALA A 394 -8.56 12.78 3.48
N LEU A 395 -8.77 13.23 2.24
CA LEU A 395 -10.07 13.69 1.74
C LEU A 395 -11.08 12.54 1.66
N VAL A 396 -10.70 11.41 1.04
CA VAL A 396 -11.59 10.25 0.90
C VAL A 396 -11.97 9.66 2.26
N LEU A 397 -11.03 9.58 3.20
CA LEU A 397 -11.29 9.11 4.56
C LEU A 397 -12.05 10.12 5.43
N ALA A 398 -12.34 11.33 4.95
CA ALA A 398 -13.21 12.25 5.66
C ALA A 398 -14.69 11.85 5.56
N SER A 399 -15.09 11.18 4.47
CA SER A 399 -16.46 10.73 4.24
C SER A 399 -16.62 9.23 3.99
N GLY A 400 -15.55 8.53 3.59
CA GLY A 400 -15.62 7.14 3.14
C GLY A 400 -16.13 6.99 1.70
N PHE A 401 -16.17 8.09 0.93
CA PHE A 401 -16.55 8.12 -0.47
C PHE A 401 -15.38 8.54 -1.36
N LEU A 402 -15.25 7.88 -2.52
CA LEU A 402 -14.43 8.38 -3.63
C LEU A 402 -14.97 9.72 -4.14
N PRO A 403 -14.16 10.53 -4.85
CA PRO A 403 -14.66 11.78 -5.41
C PRO A 403 -15.73 11.54 -6.49
N GLU A 404 -16.73 12.40 -6.53
CA GLU A 404 -17.63 12.51 -7.67
C GLU A 404 -16.93 13.28 -8.78
N ILE A 405 -17.06 12.80 -10.02
CA ILE A 405 -16.55 13.49 -11.20
C ILE A 405 -17.69 14.35 -11.75
N SER A 406 -17.44 15.64 -11.93
CA SER A 406 -18.42 16.56 -12.53
C SER A 406 -18.81 16.12 -13.95
N ALA A 407 -19.97 16.57 -14.44
CA ALA A 407 -20.47 16.20 -15.76
C ALA A 407 -19.51 16.58 -16.90
N ASP A 408 -18.82 17.71 -16.77
CA ASP A 408 -17.78 18.19 -17.71
C ASP A 408 -16.41 17.54 -17.48
N ARG A 409 -16.30 16.66 -16.47
CA ARG A 409 -15.08 15.96 -16.01
C ARG A 409 -13.92 16.87 -15.61
N GLN A 410 -14.18 18.16 -15.43
CA GLN A 410 -13.15 19.13 -15.06
C GLN A 410 -12.88 19.14 -13.55
N TRP A 411 -13.81 18.66 -12.74
CA TRP A 411 -13.74 18.74 -11.28
C TRP A 411 -13.93 17.39 -10.61
N LEU A 412 -13.15 17.20 -9.56
CA LEU A 412 -13.28 16.14 -8.56
C LEU A 412 -13.92 16.76 -7.33
N LYS A 413 -15.09 16.27 -6.98
CA LYS A 413 -15.89 16.74 -5.84
C LYS A 413 -15.74 15.79 -4.67
N TYR A 414 -15.21 16.31 -3.57
CA TYR A 414 -15.04 15.59 -2.31
C TYR A 414 -16.05 16.10 -1.28
N HIS A 415 -16.69 15.15 -0.61
CA HIS A 415 -17.73 15.41 0.38
C HIS A 415 -17.21 15.28 1.81
N GLY A 416 -17.84 16.00 2.74
CA GLY A 416 -17.56 15.87 4.18
C GLY A 416 -16.21 16.46 4.59
N ILE A 417 -15.72 17.44 3.83
CA ILE A 417 -14.43 18.07 4.07
C ILE A 417 -14.62 19.22 5.06
N SER A 418 -14.17 19.02 6.29
CA SER A 418 -14.19 20.07 7.31
C SER A 418 -13.22 21.21 6.97
N LYS A 419 -13.54 22.44 7.39
CA LYS A 419 -12.67 23.62 7.18
C LYS A 419 -11.24 23.42 7.72
N PRO A 420 -11.01 22.82 8.90
CA PRO A 420 -9.65 22.53 9.36
C PRO A 420 -8.91 21.54 8.47
N LEU A 421 -9.59 20.52 7.94
CA LEU A 421 -9.00 19.54 7.03
C LEU A 421 -8.59 20.19 5.71
N CYS A 422 -9.48 21.00 5.13
CA CYS A 422 -9.20 21.76 3.92
C CYS A 422 -7.96 22.64 4.11
N GLY A 423 -7.96 23.50 5.14
CA GLY A 423 -6.85 24.41 5.43
C GLY A 423 -5.52 23.69 5.60
N GLN A 424 -5.47 22.64 6.43
CA GLN A 424 -4.22 21.89 6.65
C GLN A 424 -3.64 21.29 5.37
N LEU A 425 -4.48 20.70 4.52
CA LEU A 425 -4.01 20.06 3.30
C LEU A 425 -3.60 21.09 2.25
N THR A 426 -4.35 22.19 2.11
CA THR A 426 -4.02 23.26 1.16
C THR A 426 -2.75 24.00 1.56
N ASP A 427 -2.54 24.24 2.85
CA ASP A 427 -1.31 24.85 3.37
C ASP A 427 -0.09 23.96 3.06
N LYS A 428 -0.18 22.65 3.36
CA LYS A 428 0.90 21.69 3.08
C LYS A 428 1.23 21.54 1.60
N LEU A 429 0.22 21.68 0.74
CA LEU A 429 0.36 21.59 -0.71
C LEU A 429 0.64 22.93 -1.39
N ASN A 430 0.72 24.03 -0.62
CA ASN A 430 0.87 25.40 -1.11
C ASN A 430 -0.17 25.75 -2.19
N LEU A 431 -1.46 25.59 -1.85
CA LEU A 431 -2.60 25.81 -2.72
C LEU A 431 -3.42 27.03 -2.28
N SER A 432 -3.98 27.73 -3.26
CA SER A 432 -4.97 28.79 -3.00
C SER A 432 -6.38 28.21 -2.87
N VAL A 433 -7.20 28.81 -2.02
CA VAL A 433 -8.59 28.37 -1.78
C VAL A 433 -9.55 29.50 -2.15
N ALA A 434 -10.33 29.29 -3.20
CA ALA A 434 -11.45 30.15 -3.55
C ALA A 434 -12.71 29.72 -2.79
N ARG A 435 -13.56 30.69 -2.44
CA ARG A 435 -14.91 30.40 -1.93
C ARG A 435 -15.86 30.16 -3.10
N MET A 436 -16.71 29.16 -2.95
CA MET A 436 -17.82 28.96 -3.87
C MET A 436 -18.74 30.18 -3.79
N SER A 437 -18.88 30.90 -4.91
CA SER A 437 -19.78 32.04 -5.01
C SER A 437 -21.06 31.57 -5.68
N TYR A 438 -22.17 31.53 -4.93
CA TYR A 438 -23.48 31.32 -5.53
C TYR A 438 -23.87 32.60 -6.28
N ALA A 439 -23.97 32.51 -7.60
CA ALA A 439 -24.49 33.57 -8.46
C ALA A 439 -26.02 33.54 -8.49
#